data_AF-A0A2T3HM20-F1
#
_entry.id   AF-A0A2T3HM20-F1
#
_cell.length_a   1.000
_cell.length_b   1.000
_cell.length_c   1.000
_cell.angle_alpha   90.00
_cell.angle_beta   90.00
_cell.angle_gamma   90.00
#
_symmetry.space_group_name_H-M   'P 1'
#
loop_
_entity.id
_entity.type
_entity.pdbx_description
1 polymer ?
#
loop_
_entity_poly.entity_id
_entity_poly.type
_entity_poly.pdbx_seq_one_letter_code
_entity_poly.pdbx_strand_id
1 'polypeptide(L)'
;MKKSILIIAAAALMAACGPKKEEGFTHKTDVFLENKVGNYLAKHPDWKSTEDKDAEVTSDFRDSVIIWSNDDRFFENLPLELKKLENEKVQNQDVKIAYFETFNDPTRVKESLLNDMRLTIRGIVPPSQVAQLKEGQRYTISASMYKQGRKKDVSYTKEEKSQVFDLGSYTFAVTGVKPL
;
A
#
# COMPACT_ATOMS: atom_id res chain seq x y z
N MET A 1 21.64 47.81 -44.58
CA MET A 1 20.32 47.42 -44.02
C MET A 1 19.97 46.01 -44.46
N LYS A 2 19.46 45.19 -43.53
CA LYS A 2 18.78 43.88 -43.73
C LYS A 2 19.67 42.69 -44.11
N LYS A 3 20.03 41.85 -43.13
CA LYS A 3 20.16 40.36 -43.23
C LYS A 3 20.66 39.69 -41.92
N SER A 4 20.16 40.11 -40.75
CA SER A 4 20.63 39.55 -39.47
C SER A 4 19.49 39.27 -38.49
N ILE A 5 18.35 38.75 -38.98
CA ILE A 5 17.23 38.33 -38.13
C ILE A 5 16.65 37.04 -38.72
N LEU A 6 17.35 35.92 -38.57
CA LEU A 6 16.77 34.60 -38.89
C LEU A 6 17.52 33.42 -38.25
N ILE A 7 18.18 33.63 -37.10
CA ILE A 7 18.86 32.55 -36.34
C ILE A 7 18.31 32.42 -34.90
N ILE A 8 17.39 33.26 -34.46
CA ILE A 8 16.88 33.25 -33.07
C ILE A 8 15.60 32.40 -32.92
N ALA A 9 14.95 31.97 -34.01
CA ALA A 9 13.69 31.23 -33.94
C ALA A 9 13.84 29.69 -33.76
N ALA A 10 15.04 29.13 -33.95
CA ALA A 10 15.26 27.68 -33.86
C ALA A 10 15.65 27.19 -32.44
N ALA A 11 16.04 28.09 -31.54
CA ALA A 11 16.41 27.73 -30.16
C ALA A 11 15.21 27.71 -29.19
N ALA A 12 14.07 28.30 -29.56
CA ALA A 12 12.88 28.36 -28.71
C ALA A 12 12.01 27.08 -28.75
N LEU A 13 12.20 26.21 -29.75
CA LEU A 13 11.44 24.96 -29.89
C LEU A 13 12.06 23.76 -29.15
N MET A 14 13.32 23.86 -28.72
CA MET A 14 13.97 22.79 -27.92
C MET A 14 13.78 22.94 -26.41
N ALA A 15 13.23 24.05 -25.93
CA ALA A 15 12.95 24.25 -24.51
C ALA A 15 11.56 23.71 -24.08
N ALA A 16 10.73 23.22 -25.01
CA ALA A 16 9.38 22.73 -24.73
C ALA A 16 9.30 21.22 -24.43
N CYS A 17 10.40 20.48 -24.55
CA CYS A 17 10.52 19.10 -24.10
C CYS A 17 11.62 18.99 -23.04
N GLY A 18 11.48 19.73 -21.94
CA GLY A 18 12.12 19.30 -20.70
C GLY A 18 11.50 17.96 -20.30
N PRO A 19 12.26 16.96 -19.82
CA PRO A 19 11.64 15.79 -19.20
C PRO A 19 10.71 16.33 -18.11
N LYS A 20 9.42 15.93 -18.14
CA LYS A 20 8.54 16.13 -17.00
C LYS A 20 9.36 15.67 -15.79
N LYS A 21 9.65 16.58 -14.86
CA LYS A 21 10.24 16.18 -13.59
C LYS A 21 9.33 15.11 -13.05
N GLU A 22 9.87 13.90 -12.93
CA GLU A 22 9.20 12.80 -12.26
C GLU A 22 8.88 13.31 -10.86
N GLU A 23 7.62 13.69 -10.63
CA GLU A 23 7.04 13.80 -9.29
C GLU A 23 6.87 12.37 -8.78
N GLY A 24 8.00 11.67 -8.66
CA GLY A 24 8.04 10.37 -8.00
C GLY A 24 7.67 10.54 -6.55
N PHE A 25 7.25 9.45 -5.90
CA PHE A 25 7.02 9.43 -4.47
C PHE A 25 8.26 9.93 -3.71
N THR A 26 8.20 11.18 -3.22
CA THR A 26 9.29 11.86 -2.52
C THR A 26 9.16 11.79 -1.01
N HIS A 27 8.07 11.21 -0.50
CA HIS A 27 7.84 11.05 0.93
C HIS A 27 8.79 9.99 1.50
N LYS A 28 9.57 10.36 2.53
CA LYS A 28 10.42 9.42 3.25
C LYS A 28 9.61 8.79 4.37
N THR A 29 9.42 7.48 4.29
CA THR A 29 8.75 6.66 5.29
C THR A 29 9.59 5.42 5.59
N ASP A 30 9.54 4.93 6.82
CA ASP A 30 10.14 3.65 7.22
C ASP A 30 9.14 2.48 7.08
N VAL A 31 7.91 2.75 6.65
CA VAL A 31 6.90 1.73 6.37
C VAL A 31 7.20 1.07 5.02
N PHE A 32 7.54 -0.21 5.04
CA PHE A 32 7.92 -0.96 3.84
C PHE A 32 6.85 -0.89 2.75
N LEU A 33 5.58 -1.14 3.10
CA LEU A 33 4.50 -1.17 2.13
C LEU A 33 4.20 0.19 1.51
N GLU A 34 4.28 1.26 2.30
CA GLU A 34 4.08 2.60 1.79
C GLU A 34 5.16 2.96 0.77
N ASN A 35 6.42 2.60 1.04
CA ASN A 35 7.50 2.72 0.07
C ASN A 35 7.25 1.91 -1.21
N LYS A 36 6.72 0.69 -1.10
CA LYS A 36 6.43 -0.14 -2.29
C LYS A 36 5.33 0.47 -3.15
N VAL A 37 4.22 0.88 -2.55
CA VAL A 37 3.11 1.54 -3.26
C VAL A 37 3.57 2.86 -3.87
N GLY A 38 4.26 3.70 -3.11
CA GLY A 38 4.79 4.98 -3.58
C GLY A 38 5.75 4.82 -4.77
N ASN A 39 6.71 3.89 -4.67
CA ASN A 39 7.63 3.61 -5.77
C ASN A 39 6.93 3.02 -7.00
N TYR A 40 5.85 2.25 -6.81
CA TYR A 40 5.05 1.77 -7.93
C TYR A 40 4.36 2.93 -8.65
N LEU A 41 3.72 3.85 -7.91
CA LEU A 41 3.08 5.04 -8.49
C LEU A 41 4.07 5.92 -9.25
N ALA A 42 5.28 6.10 -8.70
CA ALA A 42 6.34 6.86 -9.35
C ALA A 42 6.72 6.32 -10.73
N LYS A 43 6.65 4.99 -10.91
CA LYS A 43 6.92 4.30 -12.19
C LYS A 43 5.75 4.36 -13.16
N HIS A 44 4.54 4.61 -12.66
CA HIS A 44 3.30 4.63 -13.44
C HIS A 44 2.52 5.95 -13.22
N PRO A 45 3.12 7.12 -13.52
CA PRO A 45 2.54 8.42 -13.20
C PRO A 45 1.21 8.71 -13.91
N ASP A 46 1.00 8.10 -15.08
CA ASP A 46 -0.22 8.27 -15.88
C ASP A 46 -1.32 7.26 -15.49
N TRP A 47 -1.10 6.41 -14.48
CA TRP A 47 -2.09 5.42 -14.02
C TRP A 47 -3.30 6.12 -13.38
N LYS A 48 -4.48 5.89 -13.97
CA LYS A 48 -5.74 6.52 -13.54
C LYS A 48 -6.75 5.53 -12.99
N SER A 49 -6.42 4.24 -12.97
CA SER A 49 -7.20 3.16 -12.36
C SER A 49 -8.53 2.80 -13.05
N THR A 50 -8.89 3.44 -14.17
CA THR A 50 -10.00 2.98 -15.00
C THR A 50 -9.62 1.64 -15.62
N GLU A 51 -10.18 0.54 -15.07
CA GLU A 51 -9.75 -0.86 -15.35
C GLU A 51 -9.62 -1.17 -16.84
N ASP A 52 -10.49 -0.59 -17.69
CA ASP A 52 -10.48 -0.85 -19.13
C ASP A 52 -9.30 -0.21 -19.88
N LYS A 53 -8.74 0.90 -19.38
CA LYS A 53 -7.65 1.63 -20.06
C LYS A 53 -6.26 1.29 -19.51
N ASP A 54 -6.20 0.88 -18.25
CA ASP A 54 -4.95 0.59 -17.53
C ASP A 54 -4.91 -0.87 -17.05
N ALA A 55 -5.56 -1.79 -17.77
CA ALA A 55 -5.73 -3.19 -17.36
C ALA A 55 -4.39 -3.89 -17.07
N GLU A 56 -3.37 -3.66 -17.91
CA GLU A 56 -2.04 -4.25 -17.75
C GLU A 56 -1.33 -3.72 -16.51
N VAL A 57 -1.29 -2.40 -16.33
CA VAL A 57 -0.67 -1.76 -15.15
C VAL A 57 -1.39 -2.18 -13.85
N THR A 58 -2.71 -2.32 -13.91
CA THR A 58 -3.51 -2.78 -12.78
C THR A 58 -3.24 -4.25 -12.47
N SER A 59 -3.11 -5.10 -13.50
CA SER A 59 -2.74 -6.50 -13.33
C SER A 59 -1.31 -6.65 -12.76
N ASP A 60 -0.35 -5.87 -13.25
CA ASP A 60 1.02 -5.87 -12.72
C ASP A 60 1.07 -5.39 -11.26
N PHE A 61 0.22 -4.42 -10.88
CA PHE A 61 0.12 -3.97 -9.50
C PHE A 61 -0.43 -5.07 -8.59
N ARG A 62 -1.50 -5.76 -9.05
CA ARG A 62 -2.07 -6.91 -8.35
C ARG A 62 -1.00 -7.98 -8.10
N ASP A 63 -0.20 -8.28 -9.12
CA ASP A 63 0.88 -9.26 -9.02
C ASP A 63 1.98 -8.80 -8.06
N SER A 64 2.37 -7.53 -8.15
CA SER A 64 3.36 -6.92 -7.28
C SER A 64 2.94 -6.97 -5.81
N VAL A 65 1.71 -6.60 -5.47
CA VAL A 65 1.20 -6.65 -4.08
C VAL A 65 1.22 -8.09 -3.54
N ILE A 66 0.82 -9.07 -4.36
CA ILE A 66 0.91 -10.49 -3.98
C ILE A 66 2.37 -10.88 -3.71
N ILE A 67 3.31 -10.48 -4.56
CA ILE A 67 4.74 -10.73 -4.35
C ILE A 67 5.22 -10.09 -3.04
N TRP A 68 4.90 -8.82 -2.79
CA TRP A 68 5.30 -8.09 -1.58
C TRP A 68 4.79 -8.74 -0.31
N SER A 69 3.61 -9.37 -0.36
CA SER A 69 3.04 -10.08 0.79
C SER A 69 3.88 -11.26 1.28
N ASN A 70 4.81 -11.77 0.45
CA ASN A 70 5.74 -12.83 0.84
C ASN A 70 7.10 -12.30 1.32
N ASP A 71 7.32 -10.97 1.35
CA ASP A 71 8.55 -10.38 1.89
C ASP A 71 8.46 -10.34 3.42
N ASP A 72 9.53 -10.74 4.13
CA ASP A 72 9.57 -10.74 5.59
C ASP A 72 9.35 -9.34 6.20
N ARG A 73 9.58 -8.29 5.40
CA ARG A 73 9.39 -6.89 5.79
C ARG A 73 7.97 -6.39 5.51
N PHE A 74 7.05 -7.23 5.05
CA PHE A 74 5.70 -6.80 4.70
C PHE A 74 4.99 -6.01 5.80
N PHE A 75 5.26 -6.34 7.07
CA PHE A 75 4.71 -5.63 8.24
C PHE A 75 5.68 -4.61 8.87
N GLU A 76 6.86 -4.42 8.30
CA GLU A 76 7.89 -3.53 8.87
C GLU A 76 7.34 -2.11 9.03
N ASN A 77 7.24 -1.68 10.29
CA ASN A 77 6.69 -0.41 10.76
C ASN A 77 5.23 -0.12 10.35
N LEU A 78 4.50 -1.10 9.81
CA LEU A 78 3.13 -0.89 9.34
C LEU A 78 2.16 -0.73 10.53
N PRO A 79 1.52 0.44 10.71
CA PRO A 79 0.55 0.63 11.76
C PRO A 79 -0.79 0.01 11.36
N LEU A 80 -1.33 -0.85 12.22
CA LEU A 80 -2.62 -1.50 12.03
C LEU A 80 -3.51 -1.31 13.26
N GLU A 81 -4.81 -1.25 13.05
CA GLU A 81 -5.81 -1.22 14.11
C GLU A 81 -6.45 -2.61 14.24
N LEU A 82 -6.53 -3.12 15.46
CA LEU A 82 -7.28 -4.34 15.74
C LEU A 82 -8.78 -4.02 15.74
N LYS A 83 -9.51 -4.50 14.74
CA LYS A 83 -10.95 -4.29 14.64
C LYS A 83 -11.76 -5.24 15.50
N LYS A 84 -11.38 -6.52 15.55
CA LYS A 84 -12.11 -7.54 16.30
C LYS A 84 -11.29 -8.79 16.57
N LEU A 85 -11.71 -9.55 17.59
CA LEU A 85 -11.22 -10.89 17.92
C LEU A 85 -12.36 -11.92 17.81
N GLU A 86 -12.16 -12.95 17.00
CA GLU A 86 -13.12 -14.05 16.83
C GLU A 86 -12.53 -15.39 17.29
N ASN A 87 -13.39 -16.26 17.81
CA ASN A 87 -13.04 -17.67 18.00
C ASN A 87 -13.29 -18.40 16.68
N GLU A 88 -12.29 -19.13 16.18
CA GLU A 88 -12.45 -19.97 15.00
C GLU A 88 -11.80 -21.34 15.24
N LYS A 89 -12.26 -22.35 14.52
CA LYS A 89 -11.59 -23.66 14.45
C LYS A 89 -10.79 -23.75 13.17
N VAL A 90 -9.47 -23.71 13.29
CA VAL A 90 -8.55 -23.96 12.17
C VAL A 90 -7.98 -25.37 12.34
N GLN A 91 -8.24 -26.26 11.38
CA GLN A 91 -7.80 -27.66 11.44
C GLN A 91 -8.19 -28.38 12.75
N ASN A 92 -9.43 -28.18 13.22
CA ASN A 92 -9.97 -28.69 14.49
C ASN A 92 -9.26 -28.20 15.76
N GLN A 93 -8.39 -27.19 15.68
CA GLN A 93 -7.83 -26.50 16.84
C GLN A 93 -8.58 -25.18 17.07
N ASP A 94 -8.96 -24.94 18.33
CA ASP A 94 -9.53 -23.66 18.73
C ASP A 94 -8.43 -22.58 18.69
N VAL A 95 -8.61 -21.61 17.82
CA VAL A 95 -7.70 -20.46 17.65
C VAL A 95 -8.47 -19.15 17.80
N LYS A 96 -7.73 -18.10 18.16
CA LYS A 96 -8.24 -16.73 18.10
C LYS A 96 -7.80 -16.10 16.78
N ILE A 97 -8.75 -15.58 16.04
CA ILE A 97 -8.48 -14.80 14.83
C ILE A 97 -8.63 -13.32 15.16
N ALA A 98 -7.53 -12.59 15.02
CA ALA A 98 -7.48 -11.14 15.15
C ALA A 98 -7.57 -10.50 13.76
N TYR A 99 -8.48 -9.54 13.61
CA TYR A 99 -8.67 -8.81 12.37
C TYR A 99 -7.98 -7.46 12.48
N PHE A 100 -6.80 -7.35 11.90
CA PHE A 100 -6.05 -6.11 11.84
C PHE A 100 -6.30 -5.41 10.50
N GLU A 101 -6.55 -4.11 10.54
CA GLU A 101 -6.79 -3.31 9.34
C GLU A 101 -5.94 -2.04 9.34
N THR A 102 -5.58 -1.56 8.16
CA THR A 102 -5.11 -0.16 8.05
C THR A 102 -6.24 0.79 8.46
N PHE A 103 -5.87 1.97 8.92
CA PHE A 103 -6.81 2.95 9.45
C PHE A 103 -6.45 4.36 9.00
N ASN A 104 -7.45 5.22 8.93
CA ASN A 104 -7.26 6.63 8.63
C ASN A 104 -6.81 7.37 9.89
N ASP A 105 -5.76 8.16 9.75
CA ASP A 105 -5.26 9.06 10.79
C ASP A 105 -5.16 10.48 10.23
N PRO A 106 -6.03 11.41 10.68
CA PRO A 106 -6.07 12.78 10.16
C PRO A 106 -4.83 13.60 10.57
N THR A 107 -4.00 13.09 11.48
CA THR A 107 -2.75 13.75 11.90
C THR A 107 -1.56 13.43 11.00
N ARG A 108 -1.71 12.46 10.07
CA ARG A 108 -0.67 12.13 9.10
C ARG A 108 -0.40 13.29 8.16
N VAL A 109 0.86 13.42 7.77
CA VAL A 109 1.27 14.35 6.72
C VAL A 109 0.57 13.99 5.41
N LYS A 110 0.22 15.01 4.62
CA LYS A 110 -0.62 14.86 3.42
C LYS A 110 0.01 13.96 2.36
N GLU A 111 1.35 13.89 2.35
CA GLU A 111 2.14 13.11 1.40
C GLU A 111 2.17 11.61 1.74
N SER A 112 1.73 11.22 2.94
CA SER A 112 1.65 9.81 3.34
C SER A 112 0.50 9.11 2.61
N LEU A 113 0.78 7.93 2.07
CA LEU A 113 -0.21 7.08 1.39
C LEU A 113 -0.94 6.16 2.37
N LEU A 114 -0.57 6.13 3.65
CA LEU A 114 -1.19 5.22 4.63
C LEU A 114 -2.69 5.46 4.83
N ASN A 115 -3.17 6.68 4.60
CA ASN A 115 -4.61 7.00 4.62
C ASN A 115 -5.35 6.53 3.35
N ASP A 116 -4.61 6.28 2.27
CA ASP A 116 -5.16 5.80 1.00
C ASP A 116 -5.08 4.26 0.89
N MET A 117 -4.29 3.61 1.75
CA MET A 117 -4.07 2.17 1.73
C MET A 117 -5.09 1.40 2.59
N ARG A 118 -5.68 0.36 2.01
CA ARG A 118 -6.61 -0.57 2.65
C ARG A 118 -6.05 -1.97 2.63
N LEU A 119 -5.79 -2.54 3.80
CA LEU A 119 -5.26 -3.89 3.95
C LEU A 119 -5.97 -4.56 5.13
N THR A 120 -6.41 -5.80 4.94
CA THR A 120 -7.02 -6.61 6.02
C THR A 120 -6.20 -7.86 6.30
N ILE A 121 -5.74 -7.99 7.54
CA ILE A 121 -4.97 -9.14 8.01
C ILE A 121 -5.83 -9.95 8.97
N ARG A 122 -6.08 -11.21 8.59
CA ARG A 122 -6.60 -12.24 9.49
C ARG A 122 -5.41 -12.89 10.19
N GLY A 123 -5.11 -12.43 11.39
CA GLY A 123 -4.04 -12.96 12.23
C GLY A 123 -4.51 -14.17 13.03
N ILE A 124 -3.90 -15.34 12.81
CA ILE A 124 -4.03 -16.48 13.72
C ILE A 124 -3.13 -16.18 14.93
N VAL A 125 -3.76 -15.96 16.09
CA VAL A 125 -3.05 -15.51 17.30
C VAL A 125 -2.96 -16.67 18.30
N PRO A 126 -1.77 -16.98 18.82
CA PRO A 126 -1.62 -17.99 19.86
C PRO A 126 -2.24 -17.49 21.18
N PRO A 127 -2.82 -18.38 22.02
CA PRO A 127 -3.48 -17.98 23.26
C PRO A 127 -2.63 -17.08 24.18
N SER A 128 -1.30 -17.26 24.19
CA SER A 128 -0.36 -16.46 24.98
C SER A 128 -0.29 -14.98 24.59
N GLN A 129 -0.67 -14.63 23.35
CA GLN A 129 -0.65 -13.26 22.86
C GLN A 129 -2.02 -12.58 22.88
N VAL A 130 -3.11 -13.35 23.02
CA VAL A 130 -4.49 -12.83 23.01
C VAL A 130 -4.70 -11.80 24.12
N ALA A 131 -4.11 -12.00 25.29
CA ALA A 131 -4.24 -11.06 26.42
C ALA A 131 -3.64 -9.67 26.15
N GLN A 132 -2.78 -9.54 25.14
CA GLN A 132 -2.15 -8.27 24.73
C GLN A 132 -3.00 -7.50 23.72
N LEU A 133 -4.06 -8.13 23.21
CA LEU A 133 -4.90 -7.60 22.15
C LEU A 133 -6.20 -7.03 22.71
N LYS A 134 -6.47 -5.78 22.35
CA LYS A 134 -7.70 -5.07 22.69
C LYS A 134 -8.27 -4.42 21.44
N GLU A 135 -9.55 -4.69 21.18
CA GLU A 135 -10.27 -4.12 20.04
C GLU A 135 -10.22 -2.58 20.08
N GLY A 136 -10.09 -1.97 18.90
CA GLY A 136 -9.91 -0.53 18.71
C GLY A 136 -8.51 0.00 19.04
N GLN A 137 -7.57 -0.83 19.51
CA GLN A 137 -6.18 -0.43 19.73
C GLN A 137 -5.33 -0.63 18.47
N ARG A 138 -4.21 0.11 18.42
CA ARG A 138 -3.29 0.14 17.29
C ARG A 138 -2.00 -0.59 17.64
N TYR A 139 -1.45 -1.30 16.66
CA TYR A 139 -0.31 -2.17 16.83
C TYR A 139 0.58 -2.14 15.58
N THR A 140 1.86 -2.47 15.80
CA THR A 140 2.69 -3.12 14.78
C THR A 140 2.69 -4.62 15.07
N ILE A 141 2.72 -5.43 14.02
CA ILE A 141 2.69 -6.90 14.15
C ILE A 141 3.90 -7.51 13.45
N SER A 142 4.32 -8.67 13.93
CA SER A 142 5.21 -9.59 13.22
C SER A 142 4.42 -10.87 12.98
N ALA A 143 4.50 -11.41 11.77
CA ALA A 143 3.74 -12.57 11.39
C ALA A 143 4.37 -13.32 10.21
N SER A 144 4.01 -14.60 10.07
CA SER A 144 4.43 -15.45 8.96
C SER A 144 3.24 -15.79 8.07
N MET A 145 3.43 -15.82 6.75
CA MET A 145 2.36 -16.07 5.80
C MET A 145 1.72 -17.44 6.05
N TYR A 146 0.42 -17.45 6.30
CA TYR A 146 -0.35 -18.70 6.45
C TYR A 146 -1.16 -19.00 5.19
N LYS A 147 -1.80 -17.98 4.61
CA LYS A 147 -2.53 -18.06 3.36
C LYS A 147 -2.43 -16.76 2.59
N GLN A 148 -1.93 -16.88 1.36
CA GLN A 148 -1.82 -15.78 0.43
C GLN A 148 -3.19 -15.22 0.06
N GLY A 149 -3.24 -13.90 -0.17
CA GLY A 149 -4.43 -13.21 -0.66
C GLY A 149 -4.73 -13.53 -2.13
N ARG A 150 -5.79 -12.93 -2.67
CA ARG A 150 -6.19 -13.12 -4.07
C ARG A 150 -5.95 -11.84 -4.84
N LYS A 151 -5.42 -11.97 -6.06
CA LYS A 151 -5.19 -10.84 -6.98
C LYS A 151 -6.44 -9.98 -7.20
N LYS A 152 -7.62 -10.61 -7.27
CA LYS A 152 -8.90 -9.91 -7.47
C LYS A 152 -9.34 -9.02 -6.29
N ASP A 153 -8.77 -9.24 -5.10
CA ASP A 153 -9.05 -8.45 -3.91
C ASP A 153 -8.12 -7.22 -3.86
N VAL A 154 -7.20 -7.08 -4.83
CA VAL A 154 -6.31 -5.92 -4.99
C VAL A 154 -6.86 -5.00 -6.07
N SER A 155 -7.05 -3.73 -5.75
CA SER A 155 -7.55 -2.70 -6.67
C SER A 155 -6.95 -1.34 -6.39
N TYR A 156 -6.92 -0.51 -7.42
CA TYR A 156 -6.65 0.91 -7.32
C TYR A 156 -7.88 1.66 -7.80
N THR A 157 -8.31 2.66 -7.03
CA THR A 157 -9.36 3.59 -7.40
C THR A 157 -8.80 5.01 -7.34
N LYS A 158 -8.89 5.78 -8.43
CA LYS A 158 -8.51 7.20 -8.45
C LYS A 158 -9.69 8.05 -8.89
N GLU A 159 -10.08 8.99 -8.04
CA GLU A 159 -11.06 10.02 -8.34
C GLU A 159 -10.39 11.41 -8.36
N GLU A 160 -11.12 12.47 -8.71
CA GLU A 160 -10.54 13.81 -8.87
C GLU A 160 -9.82 14.34 -7.62
N LYS A 161 -10.23 13.91 -6.43
CA LYS A 161 -9.74 14.44 -5.13
C LYS A 161 -9.31 13.36 -4.15
N SER A 162 -9.36 12.09 -4.53
CA SER A 162 -9.08 10.97 -3.66
C SER A 162 -8.48 9.81 -4.46
N GLN A 163 -7.75 8.97 -3.76
CA GLN A 163 -7.29 7.71 -4.31
C GLN A 163 -7.33 6.65 -3.21
N VAL A 164 -7.51 5.40 -3.60
CA VAL A 164 -7.57 4.27 -2.69
C VAL A 164 -6.83 3.09 -3.29
N PHE A 165 -5.95 2.49 -2.49
CA PHE A 165 -5.24 1.26 -2.79
C PHE A 165 -5.79 0.15 -1.90
N ASP A 166 -6.70 -0.68 -2.44
CA ASP A 166 -7.06 -1.92 -1.79
C ASP A 166 -5.94 -2.92 -2.06
N LEU A 167 -5.19 -3.26 -1.01
CA LEU A 167 -4.04 -4.16 -1.06
C LEU A 167 -4.46 -5.62 -0.79
N GLY A 168 -5.74 -5.86 -0.56
CA GLY A 168 -6.35 -7.17 -0.39
C GLY A 168 -6.45 -7.66 1.05
N SER A 169 -6.79 -8.94 1.19
CA SER A 169 -6.92 -9.61 2.48
C SER A 169 -6.09 -10.89 2.55
N TYR A 170 -5.38 -11.06 3.67
CA TYR A 170 -4.41 -12.13 3.85
C TYR A 170 -4.61 -12.82 5.20
N THR A 171 -4.17 -14.06 5.31
CA THR A 171 -4.11 -14.77 6.59
C THR A 171 -2.67 -15.02 6.98
N PHE A 172 -2.31 -14.63 8.19
CA PHE A 172 -0.95 -14.76 8.71
C PHE A 172 -0.99 -15.39 10.09
N ALA A 173 0.04 -16.17 10.45
CA ALA A 173 0.26 -16.63 11.82
C ALA A 173 1.06 -15.56 12.58
N VAL A 174 0.43 -14.94 13.58
CA VAL A 174 1.03 -13.82 14.33
C VAL A 174 2.07 -14.36 15.30
N THR A 175 3.27 -13.81 15.22
CA THR A 175 4.44 -14.18 16.03
C THR A 175 4.80 -13.11 17.05
N GLY A 176 4.38 -11.85 16.83
CA GLY A 176 4.59 -10.76 17.78
C GLY A 176 3.62 -9.61 17.56
N VAL A 177 3.32 -8.90 18.64
CA VAL A 177 2.46 -7.70 18.64
C VAL A 177 3.11 -6.64 19.51
N LYS A 178 3.12 -5.39 19.04
CA LYS A 178 3.65 -4.25 19.79
C LYS A 178 2.65 -3.10 19.71
N PRO A 179 2.08 -2.63 20.83
CA PRO A 179 1.19 -1.47 20.85
C PRO A 179 1.87 -0.21 20.30
N LEU A 180 1.09 0.67 19.68
CA LEU A 180 1.49 1.98 19.18
C LEU A 180 1.09 3.11 20.12
#